data_AF-A0A496ULE1-F1
#
_entry.id   AF-A0A496ULE1-F1
#
_cell.length_a   1.000
_cell.length_b   1.000
_cell.length_c   1.000
_cell.angle_alpha   90.00
_cell.angle_beta   90.00
_cell.angle_gamma   90.00
#
_symmetry.space_group_name_H-M   'P 1'
#
loop_
_entity.id
_entity.type
_entity.pdbx_description
1 polymer ?
#
loop_
_entity_poly.entity_id
_entity_poly.type
_entity_poly.pdbx_seq_one_letter_code
_entity_poly.pdbx_strand_id
1 'polypeptide(L)'
;MSLQIESKQNGVSVVTAGQLAKDITILSVVAAQSVVLIQVKANGVSQTNGSPGLFTAQITSSTNIYIERAVTGGWSCEIYWQVIEFSSDVSV
;
A
#
# COMPACT_ATOMS: atom_id res chain seq x y z
N MET A 1 -12.55 26.59 -9.53
CA MET A 1 -11.50 25.54 -9.53
C MET A 1 -12.10 24.37 -8.78
N SER A 2 -12.50 23.30 -9.48
CA SER A 2 -13.02 22.10 -8.82
C SER A 2 -11.86 21.36 -8.16
N LEU A 3 -12.04 20.90 -6.92
CA LEU A 3 -11.11 19.96 -6.32
C LEU A 3 -11.17 18.66 -7.13
N GLN A 4 -10.02 18.10 -7.49
CA GLN A 4 -9.93 16.83 -8.23
C GLN A 4 -9.78 15.62 -7.30
N ILE A 5 -9.39 15.85 -6.05
CA ILE A 5 -9.24 14.81 -5.03
C ILE A 5 -10.54 14.76 -4.21
N GLU A 6 -11.20 13.61 -4.23
CA GLU A 6 -12.41 13.35 -3.46
C GLU A 6 -12.07 12.94 -2.04
N SER A 7 -11.14 11.99 -1.89
CA SER A 7 -10.77 11.45 -0.59
C SER A 7 -9.29 11.08 -0.50
N LYS A 8 -8.77 11.13 0.73
CA LYS A 8 -7.42 10.67 1.05
C LYS A 8 -7.45 9.90 2.36
N GLN A 9 -7.01 8.66 2.31
CA GLN A 9 -6.88 7.77 3.46
C GLN A 9 -5.42 7.37 3.60
N ASN A 10 -4.90 7.28 4.83
CA ASN A 10 -3.55 6.81 5.06
C ASN A 10 -3.43 6.06 6.38
N GLY A 11 -2.35 5.29 6.53
CA GLY A 11 -2.06 4.59 7.75
C GLY A 11 -0.73 3.86 7.71
N VAL A 12 -0.46 3.12 8.78
CA VAL A 12 0.71 2.26 8.91
C VAL A 12 0.24 0.86 9.25
N SER A 13 0.73 -0.11 8.49
CA SER A 13 0.46 -1.53 8.71
C SER A 13 1.77 -2.27 8.87
N VAL A 14 1.83 -3.22 9.80
CA VAL A 14 3.01 -4.08 9.98
C VAL A 14 2.81 -5.35 9.17
N VAL A 15 3.79 -5.68 8.32
CA VAL A 15 3.93 -7.00 7.72
C VAL A 15 5.00 -7.75 8.50
N THR A 16 4.62 -8.81 9.20
CA THR A 16 5.52 -9.53 10.12
C THR A 16 6.57 -10.36 9.37
N ALA A 17 7.57 -10.86 10.09
CA ALA A 17 8.50 -11.85 9.52
C ALA A 17 7.71 -13.08 9.03
N GLY A 18 8.12 -13.65 7.89
CA GLY A 18 7.43 -14.79 7.28
C GLY A 18 6.14 -14.47 6.51
N GLN A 19 5.57 -13.27 6.67
CA GLN A 19 4.32 -12.90 6.02
C GLN A 19 4.56 -12.41 4.59
N LEU A 20 3.99 -13.13 3.63
CA LEU A 20 4.07 -12.79 2.20
C LEU A 20 2.99 -11.82 1.74
N ALA A 21 1.88 -11.69 2.48
CA ALA A 21 0.76 -10.87 2.07
C ALA A 21 -0.01 -10.31 3.26
N LYS A 22 -0.63 -9.13 3.07
CA LYS A 22 -1.41 -8.45 4.10
C LYS A 22 -2.58 -7.68 3.48
N ASP A 23 -3.79 -8.00 3.93
CA ASP A 23 -4.97 -7.18 3.69
C ASP A 23 -5.03 -5.99 4.66
N ILE A 24 -5.45 -4.85 4.13
CA ILE A 24 -5.64 -3.59 4.85
C ILE A 24 -7.03 -3.07 4.52
N THR A 25 -7.90 -3.05 5.53
CA THR A 25 -9.25 -2.47 5.42
C THR A 25 -9.16 -0.95 5.33
N ILE A 26 -9.86 -0.39 4.34
CA ILE A 26 -10.02 1.05 4.13
C ILE A 26 -11.52 1.40 4.09
N LEU A 27 -11.84 2.69 4.24
CA LEU A 27 -13.16 3.19 3.89
C LEU A 27 -13.39 3.04 2.39
N SER A 28 -14.65 2.89 1.99
CA SER A 28 -15.03 2.63 0.61
C SER A 28 -14.50 3.71 -0.34
N VAL A 29 -13.87 3.29 -1.44
CA VAL A 29 -13.44 4.12 -2.57
C VAL A 29 -13.86 3.51 -3.91
N VAL A 30 -13.91 4.32 -4.96
CA VAL A 30 -14.06 3.86 -6.35
C VAL A 30 -12.68 3.45 -6.89
N ALA A 31 -12.43 2.14 -6.98
CA ALA A 31 -11.11 1.60 -7.33
C ALA A 31 -10.57 2.09 -8.68
N ALA A 32 -11.44 2.30 -9.68
CA ALA A 32 -11.05 2.80 -11.00
C ALA A 32 -10.57 4.27 -10.99
N GLN A 33 -10.95 5.03 -9.96
CA GLN A 33 -10.60 6.43 -9.77
C GLN A 33 -9.62 6.61 -8.61
N SER A 34 -8.98 5.53 -8.18
CA SER A 34 -8.13 5.53 -7.00
C SER A 34 -6.74 5.00 -7.30
N VAL A 35 -5.74 5.57 -6.64
CA VAL A 35 -4.36 5.07 -6.64
C VAL A 35 -3.93 4.77 -5.22
N VAL A 36 -3.20 3.67 -5.06
CA VAL A 36 -2.52 3.32 -3.81
C VAL A 36 -1.02 3.61 -3.92
N LEU A 37 -0.50 4.27 -2.89
CA LEU A 37 0.91 4.58 -2.72
C LEU A 37 1.40 3.87 -1.46
N ILE A 38 2.58 3.26 -1.53
CA ILE A 38 3.22 2.63 -0.39
C ILE A 38 4.66 3.10 -0.22
N GLN A 39 5.08 3.17 1.04
CA GLN A 39 6.46 3.34 1.45
C GLN A 39 6.79 2.26 2.47
N VAL A 40 7.96 1.66 2.33
CA VAL A 40 8.39 0.53 3.14
C VAL A 40 9.52 0.99 4.05
N LYS A 41 9.36 0.76 5.34
CA LYS A 41 10.43 0.87 6.33
C LYS A 41 10.73 -0.50 6.91
N ALA A 42 11.84 -1.09 6.49
CA ALA A 42 12.30 -2.37 7.00
C ALA A 42 13.06 -2.18 8.32
N ASN A 43 12.75 -2.99 9.34
CA ASN A 43 13.40 -2.93 10.66
C ASN A 43 14.55 -3.97 10.80
N GLY A 44 15.27 -4.31 9.72
CA GLY A 44 16.27 -5.40 9.70
C GLY A 44 17.71 -4.94 9.39
N VAL A 45 18.69 -5.56 10.07
CA VAL A 45 20.14 -5.28 10.01
C VAL A 45 20.88 -5.87 8.80
N SER A 46 20.21 -6.59 7.88
CA SER A 46 20.84 -7.13 6.67
C SER A 46 19.92 -6.98 5.46
N GLN A 47 19.94 -5.81 4.83
CA GLN A 47 19.35 -5.57 3.51
C GLN A 47 20.36 -5.92 2.40
N THR A 48 21.15 -6.98 2.59
CA THR A 48 22.23 -7.39 1.69
C THR A 48 21.73 -7.86 0.32
N ASN A 49 20.42 -8.06 0.17
CA ASN A 49 19.77 -8.32 -1.10
C ASN A 49 18.70 -7.23 -1.30
N GLY A 50 18.63 -6.59 -2.47
CA GLY A 50 17.58 -5.61 -2.79
C GLY A 50 16.19 -6.24 -3.03
N SER A 51 16.08 -7.57 -3.02
CA SER A 51 14.88 -8.35 -3.35
C SER A 51 13.82 -8.53 -2.23
N PRO A 52 14.18 -8.76 -0.94
CA PRO A 52 13.23 -8.97 0.16
C PRO A 52 12.62 -7.67 0.71
N GLY A 53 12.96 -6.51 0.13
CA GLY A 53 12.31 -5.22 0.37
C GLY A 53 11.31 -4.81 -0.72
N LEU A 54 11.08 -5.66 -1.74
CA LEU A 54 10.12 -5.37 -2.81
C LEU A 54 8.71 -5.73 -2.34
N PHE A 55 7.85 -4.72 -2.35
CA PHE A 55 6.44 -4.85 -2.07
C PHE A 55 5.63 -4.26 -3.22
N THR A 56 4.48 -4.86 -3.49
CA THR A 56 3.45 -4.30 -4.36
C THR A 56 2.20 -4.01 -3.53
N ALA A 57 1.37 -3.12 -4.05
CA ALA A 57 0.09 -2.78 -3.45
C ALA A 57 -0.98 -2.71 -4.54
N GLN A 58 -2.16 -3.24 -4.24
CA GLN A 58 -3.31 -3.20 -5.14
C GLN A 58 -4.58 -2.91 -4.35
N ILE A 59 -5.45 -2.06 -4.90
CA ILE A 59 -6.85 -1.94 -4.42
C ILE A 59 -7.62 -3.12 -5.01
N THR A 60 -8.00 -4.09 -4.18
CA THR A 60 -8.65 -5.34 -4.63
C THR A 60 -10.17 -5.29 -4.52
N SER A 61 -10.70 -4.39 -3.69
CA SER A 61 -12.11 -4.05 -3.60
C SER A 61 -12.26 -2.61 -3.12
N SER A 62 -13.48 -2.07 -3.11
CA SER A 62 -13.73 -0.71 -2.63
C SER A 62 -13.25 -0.49 -1.19
N THR A 63 -13.14 -1.54 -0.38
CA THR A 63 -12.77 -1.45 1.05
C THR A 63 -11.47 -2.18 1.40
N ASN A 64 -10.65 -2.56 0.41
CA ASN A 64 -9.42 -3.34 0.68
C ASN A 64 -8.23 -2.95 -0.21
N ILE A 65 -7.08 -2.78 0.45
CA ILE A 65 -5.76 -2.81 -0.18
C ILE A 65 -5.11 -4.16 0.15
N TYR A 66 -4.56 -4.82 -0.87
CA TYR A 66 -3.72 -5.98 -0.72
C TYR A 66 -2.26 -5.59 -0.89
N ILE A 67 -1.43 -5.89 0.10
CA ILE A 67 0.02 -5.73 0.06
C ILE A 67 0.65 -7.11 -0.14
N GLU A 68 1.53 -7.23 -1.13
CA GLU A 68 2.28 -8.46 -1.40
C GLU A 68 3.78 -8.20 -1.25
N ARG A 69 4.49 -9.15 -0.66
CA ARG A 69 5.94 -9.16 -0.51
C ARG A 69 6.52 -10.18 -1.50
N ALA A 70 7.50 -9.77 -2.30
CA ALA A 70 8.05 -10.61 -3.36
C ALA A 70 8.69 -11.92 -2.86
N VAL A 71 9.30 -11.91 -1.68
CA VAL A 71 9.93 -13.10 -1.06
C VAL A 71 9.74 -13.09 0.45
N THR A 72 9.75 -14.28 1.05
CA THR A 72 9.63 -14.44 2.50
C THR A 72 10.85 -13.83 3.18
N GLY A 73 10.64 -12.80 4.01
CA GLY A 73 11.70 -12.13 4.75
C GLY A 73 11.74 -12.54 6.22
N GLY A 74 12.93 -12.63 6.80
CA GLY A 74 13.13 -12.93 8.23
C GLY A 74 12.87 -11.76 9.18
N TRP A 75 12.30 -10.66 8.69
CA TRP A 75 12.07 -9.42 9.44
C TRP A 75 10.68 -8.84 9.20
N SER A 76 10.24 -8.03 10.15
CA SER A 76 9.05 -7.19 10.04
C SER A 76 9.34 -5.89 9.29
N CYS A 77 8.35 -5.42 8.53
CA CYS A 77 8.37 -4.12 7.86
C CYS A 77 7.15 -3.31 8.26
N GLU A 78 7.33 -2.00 8.43
CA GLU A 78 6.24 -1.02 8.47
C GLU A 78 5.93 -0.58 7.04
N ILE A 79 4.67 -0.71 6.65
CA ILE A 79 4.14 -0.26 5.37
C ILE A 79 3.29 0.98 5.64
N TYR A 80 3.83 2.14 5.26
CA TYR A 80 3.08 3.38 5.23
C TYR A 80 2.30 3.40 3.93
N TRP A 81 0.98 3.47 4.01
CA TRP A 81 0.11 3.41 2.85
C TRP A 81 -0.74 4.67 2.75
N GLN A 82 -1.09 5.03 1.52
CA GLN A 82 -2.05 6.08 1.21
C GLN A 82 -2.91 5.67 0.02
N VAL A 83 -4.22 5.90 0.12
CA VAL A 83 -5.16 5.80 -1.00
C VAL A 83 -5.65 7.20 -1.30
N ILE A 84 -5.54 7.58 -2.56
CA ILE A 84 -6.07 8.84 -3.08
C ILE A 84 -7.15 8.48 -4.08
N GLU A 85 -8.36 8.98 -3.85
CA GLU A 85 -9.50 8.86 -4.75
C GLU A 85 -9.73 10.20 -5.43
N PHE A 86 -9.97 10.15 -6.73
CA PHE A 86 -10.25 11.31 -7.54
C PHE A 86 -11.74 11.40 -7.85
N SER A 87 -12.28 12.62 -7.86
CA SER A 87 -13.71 12.87 -8.11
C SER A 87 -14.14 12.57 -9.56
N SER A 88 -13.18 12.52 -10.47
CA SER A 88 -13.35 12.30 -11.90
C SER A 88 -12.04 11.81 -12.51
N ASP A 89 -12.04 11.52 -13.81
CA ASP A 89 -10.81 11.28 -14.55
C ASP A 89 -9.85 12.46 -14.41
N VAL A 90 -8.57 12.15 -14.22
CA VAL A 90 -7.50 13.13 -14.05
C VAL A 90 -6.58 13.07 -15.26
N SER A 91 -6.39 14.22 -15.91
CA SER A 91 -5.33 14.42 -16.89
C SER A 91 -4.10 15.01 -16.20
N VAL A 92 -2.93 14.41 -16.44
CA VAL A 92 -1.62 14.90 -15.95
C VAL A 92 -0.97 15.80 -16.99
#